data_AF-A0A067DV46-F1
#
_entry.id   AF-A0A067DV46-F1
#
_cell.length_a   1.000
_cell.length_b   1.000
_cell.length_c   1.000
_cell.angle_alpha   90.00
_cell.angle_beta   90.00
_cell.angle_gamma   90.00
#
_symmetry.space_group_name_H-M   'P 1'
#
loop_
_entity.id
_entity.type
_entity.pdbx_description
1 polymer ?
#
loop_
_entity_poly.entity_id
_entity_poly.type
_entity_poly.pdbx_seq_one_letter_code
_entity_poly.pdbx_strand_id
1 'polypeptide(L)'
;WVYEGVIDDPYGEFFIAEDKSLLKESLTQDYDAKYWRQRYSLKDGIPSFLANIAGKILTTGKYLNVMRECGHSAQVPTSENSKLLSFGSNHHYLECVKVAYEFASGELLNLIKERYDLMGKLRSIKRYLLLDQGDFLVHFMDIAREELMKQLDEITVEKLQSLLDIALRSTAAAADPCHEDLTCSVERSSLLKRMATLKGVEIKTSSDSVDLEQPVSITGLETFSLSYKVQWPLSIVISRKALTKYQMVFRLLFHCKHVERQLCGAWQVHQGARAFNASGTAISRSSLLCRSMLKFINSLLHYLTFEVLEPNWHVMHNRLQTAKSIDEVIQHHDFFLDKCLRECLLHLPDLLKMVMDAGLEYVRQDRRMWKMLS
;
A
#
# COMPACT_ATOMS: atom_id res chain seq x y z
N TRP A 1 0.99 -33.82 6.43
CA TRP A 1 0.79 -32.64 5.56
C TRP A 1 -0.67 -32.23 5.38
N VAL A 2 -1.54 -33.03 4.73
CA VAL A 2 -2.93 -32.62 4.37
C VAL A 2 -3.87 -32.41 5.55
N TYR A 3 -3.67 -33.12 6.67
CA TYR A 3 -4.55 -33.06 7.84
C TYR A 3 -4.02 -32.16 8.97
N GLU A 4 -2.70 -32.01 9.08
CA GLU A 4 -2.03 -31.35 10.22
C GLU A 4 -1.05 -30.23 9.81
N GLY A 5 -0.77 -30.06 8.52
CA GLY A 5 0.24 -29.10 8.05
C GLY A 5 1.68 -29.40 8.48
N VAL A 6 1.98 -30.59 9.03
CA VAL A 6 3.33 -31.06 9.37
C VAL A 6 3.94 -31.81 8.19
N ILE A 7 5.22 -31.55 7.89
CA ILE A 7 6.06 -32.40 7.04
C ILE A 7 7.04 -33.12 7.99
N ASP A 8 7.00 -34.45 7.98
CA ASP A 8 7.98 -35.30 8.64
C ASP A 8 8.61 -36.18 7.55
N ASP A 9 9.71 -35.71 6.98
CA ASP A 9 10.39 -36.32 5.83
C ASP A 9 11.92 -36.34 6.08
N PRO A 10 12.42 -37.32 6.86
CA PRO A 10 13.85 -37.42 7.17
C PRO A 10 14.72 -37.77 5.95
N TYR A 11 14.15 -38.37 4.91
CA TYR A 11 14.87 -38.86 3.73
C TYR A 11 14.71 -37.95 2.50
N GLY A 12 13.86 -36.94 2.56
CA GLY A 12 13.64 -36.01 1.46
C GLY A 12 12.83 -36.60 0.30
N GLU A 13 12.11 -37.70 0.53
CA GLU A 13 11.35 -38.45 -0.48
C GLU A 13 10.00 -37.81 -0.80
N PHE A 14 9.48 -36.95 0.10
CA PHE A 14 8.21 -36.30 -0.11
C PHE A 14 8.32 -35.23 -1.20
N PHE A 15 7.34 -35.22 -2.10
CA PHE A 15 7.33 -34.32 -3.27
C PHE A 15 7.11 -32.84 -2.91
N ILE A 16 6.90 -32.51 -1.63
CA ILE A 16 6.84 -31.14 -1.13
C ILE A 16 8.11 -30.86 -0.32
N ALA A 17 8.91 -29.91 -0.79
CA ALA A 17 10.07 -29.41 -0.07
C ALA A 17 9.66 -28.31 0.91
N GLU A 18 10.22 -28.33 2.12
CA GLU A 18 10.22 -27.18 3.02
C GLU A 18 11.58 -26.49 2.98
N ASP A 19 11.59 -25.19 2.69
CA ASP A 19 12.77 -24.34 2.87
C ASP A 19 12.73 -23.71 4.27
N LYS A 20 13.55 -24.27 5.17
CA LYS A 20 13.64 -23.82 6.57
C LYS A 20 14.36 -22.48 6.74
N SER A 21 14.98 -21.95 5.70
CA SER A 21 15.66 -20.63 5.75
C SER A 21 14.67 -19.46 5.76
N LEU A 22 13.45 -19.68 5.23
CA LEU A 22 12.41 -18.65 5.13
C LEU A 22 11.53 -18.65 6.39
N LEU A 23 11.88 -17.78 7.33
CA LEU A 23 11.14 -17.60 8.57
C LEU A 23 10.00 -16.58 8.41
N LYS A 24 9.01 -16.66 9.32
CA LYS A 24 7.88 -15.71 9.39
C LYS A 24 8.31 -14.25 9.53
N GLU A 25 9.45 -14.00 10.16
CA GLU A 25 10.00 -12.65 10.39
C GLU A 25 10.47 -12.01 9.08
N SER A 26 10.90 -12.83 8.11
CA SER A 26 11.32 -12.38 6.78
C SER A 26 10.18 -11.75 5.99
N LEU A 27 8.89 -12.07 6.27
CA LEU A 27 7.74 -11.46 5.58
C LEU A 27 7.69 -9.93 5.72
N THR A 28 8.20 -9.38 6.82
CA THR A 28 8.24 -7.92 7.03
C THR A 28 9.33 -7.24 6.21
N GLN A 29 10.37 -7.98 5.83
CA GLN A 29 11.53 -7.50 5.08
C GLN A 29 11.46 -7.86 3.60
N ASP A 30 10.78 -8.95 3.24
CA ASP A 30 10.76 -9.48 1.88
C ASP A 30 9.75 -8.77 0.98
N TYR A 31 10.26 -8.15 -0.08
CA TYR A 31 9.43 -7.45 -1.07
C TYR A 31 8.49 -8.40 -1.82
N ASP A 32 8.97 -9.57 -2.26
CA ASP A 32 8.22 -10.48 -3.15
C ASP A 32 7.26 -11.45 -2.44
N ALA A 33 7.07 -11.30 -1.12
CA ALA A 33 6.37 -12.28 -0.28
C ALA A 33 6.93 -13.71 -0.48
N LYS A 34 8.26 -13.83 -0.55
CA LYS A 34 8.99 -15.08 -0.86
C LYS A 34 8.56 -16.21 0.05
N TYR A 35 8.34 -15.93 1.34
CA TYR A 35 7.79 -16.87 2.30
C TYR A 35 6.53 -17.61 1.80
N TRP A 36 5.50 -16.89 1.32
CA TRP A 36 4.24 -17.52 0.89
C TRP A 36 4.42 -18.38 -0.36
N ARG A 37 5.28 -17.93 -1.28
CA ARG A 37 5.51 -18.58 -2.57
C ARG A 37 6.49 -19.74 -2.50
N GLN A 38 7.62 -19.54 -1.83
CA GLN A 38 8.83 -20.36 -1.94
C GLN A 38 9.07 -21.26 -0.72
N ARG A 39 8.52 -20.95 0.47
CA ARG A 39 8.75 -21.78 1.68
C ARG A 39 8.34 -23.24 1.46
N TYR A 40 7.23 -23.46 0.76
CA TYR A 40 6.86 -24.80 0.32
C TYR A 40 6.74 -24.82 -1.20
N SER A 41 7.51 -25.71 -1.83
CA SER A 41 7.59 -25.90 -3.28
C SER A 41 7.43 -27.37 -3.66
N LEU A 42 7.02 -27.63 -4.90
CA LEU A 42 6.93 -28.99 -5.45
C LEU A 42 8.29 -29.40 -6.02
N LYS A 43 8.78 -30.58 -5.65
CA LYS A 43 9.98 -31.21 -6.22
C LYS A 43 9.66 -32.00 -7.48
N ASP A 44 10.69 -32.30 -8.25
CA ASP A 44 10.65 -33.34 -9.28
C ASP A 44 10.43 -34.71 -8.60
N GLY A 45 9.50 -35.52 -9.12
CA GLY A 45 9.12 -36.79 -8.51
C GLY A 45 7.67 -36.86 -7.99
N ILE A 46 6.79 -35.97 -8.46
CA ILE A 46 5.35 -36.06 -8.18
C ILE A 46 4.81 -37.38 -8.77
N PRO A 47 4.18 -38.25 -7.97
CA PRO A 47 3.55 -39.45 -8.51
C PRO A 47 2.50 -39.07 -9.56
N SER A 48 2.53 -39.74 -10.71
CA SER A 48 1.70 -39.38 -11.88
C SER A 48 0.20 -39.31 -11.56
N PHE A 49 -0.28 -40.15 -10.63
CA PHE A 49 -1.67 -40.14 -10.16
C PHE A 49 -2.04 -38.90 -9.31
N LEU A 50 -1.06 -38.23 -8.70
CA LEU A 50 -1.25 -36.99 -7.91
C LEU A 50 -0.96 -35.72 -8.70
N ALA A 51 -0.40 -35.80 -9.91
CA ALA A 51 0.02 -34.64 -10.69
C ALA A 51 -1.08 -33.57 -10.81
N ASN A 52 -2.33 -33.98 -11.04
CA ASN A 52 -3.47 -33.06 -11.17
C ASN A 52 -3.93 -32.40 -9.86
N ILE A 53 -3.58 -32.97 -8.70
CA ILE A 53 -3.98 -32.47 -7.38
C ILE A 53 -2.82 -32.00 -6.51
N ALA A 54 -1.58 -32.14 -6.97
CA ALA A 54 -0.38 -31.76 -6.23
C ALA A 54 -0.42 -30.28 -5.78
N GLY A 55 -0.92 -29.38 -6.64
CA GLY A 55 -1.13 -27.98 -6.29
C GLY A 55 -2.11 -27.79 -5.13
N LYS A 56 -3.24 -28.52 -5.13
CA LYS A 56 -4.21 -28.48 -4.02
C LYS A 56 -3.62 -29.02 -2.74
N ILE A 57 -2.90 -30.15 -2.80
CA ILE A 57 -2.21 -30.74 -1.64
C ILE A 57 -1.21 -29.74 -1.04
N LEU A 58 -0.43 -29.07 -1.88
CA LEU A 58 0.50 -28.03 -1.43
C LEU A 58 -0.23 -26.89 -0.71
N THR A 59 -1.28 -26.33 -1.31
CA THR A 59 -2.05 -25.22 -0.72
C THR A 59 -2.75 -25.63 0.59
N THR A 60 -3.31 -26.84 0.68
CA THR A 60 -3.98 -27.32 1.89
C THR A 60 -3.03 -27.33 3.08
N GLY A 61 -1.83 -27.90 2.92
CA GLY A 61 -0.87 -27.92 4.01
C GLY A 61 -0.24 -26.56 4.30
N LYS A 62 -0.07 -25.68 3.29
CA LYS A 62 0.30 -24.27 3.51
C LYS A 62 -0.71 -23.58 4.43
N TYR A 63 -2.01 -23.76 4.16
CA TYR A 63 -3.06 -23.16 4.97
C TYR A 63 -3.03 -23.65 6.42
N LEU A 64 -2.96 -24.96 6.62
CA LEU A 64 -2.89 -25.57 7.95
C LEU A 64 -1.61 -25.16 8.70
N ASN A 65 -0.47 -25.03 8.01
CA ASN A 65 0.76 -24.57 8.65
C ASN A 65 0.61 -23.14 9.20
N VAL A 66 -0.01 -22.22 8.44
CA VAL A 66 -0.23 -20.86 8.92
C VAL A 66 -1.20 -20.82 10.10
N MET A 67 -2.27 -21.62 10.07
CA MET A 67 -3.18 -21.74 11.22
C MET A 67 -2.45 -22.24 12.46
N ARG A 68 -1.59 -23.25 12.31
CA ARG A 68 -0.80 -23.81 13.41
C ARG A 68 0.17 -22.79 13.98
N GLU A 69 0.86 -22.03 13.12
CA GLU A 69 1.70 -20.92 13.56
C GLU A 69 0.93 -19.85 14.32
N CYS A 70 -0.41 -19.77 14.15
CA CYS A 70 -1.27 -18.80 14.84
C CYS A 70 -1.63 -19.29 16.25
N GLY A 71 -1.18 -20.49 16.63
CA GLY A 71 -1.65 -21.20 17.80
C GLY A 71 -3.07 -21.79 17.63
N HIS A 72 -3.61 -21.83 16.40
CA HIS A 72 -4.88 -22.50 16.10
C HIS A 72 -4.61 -23.89 15.54
N SER A 73 -4.80 -24.93 16.37
CA SER A 73 -4.76 -26.32 15.92
C SER A 73 -6.14 -26.74 15.41
N ALA A 74 -6.45 -26.44 14.15
CA ALA A 74 -7.61 -27.04 13.49
C ALA A 74 -7.21 -28.41 12.94
N GLN A 75 -7.88 -29.46 13.42
CA GLN A 75 -7.79 -30.78 12.81
C GLN A 75 -8.92 -30.90 11.80
N VAL A 76 -8.56 -31.26 10.57
CA VAL A 76 -9.57 -31.58 9.54
C VAL A 76 -10.43 -32.72 10.08
N PRO A 77 -11.77 -32.61 10.08
CA PRO A 77 -12.64 -33.66 10.60
C PRO A 77 -12.40 -34.96 9.82
N THR A 78 -11.81 -35.93 10.50
CA THR A 78 -11.50 -37.24 9.91
C THR A 78 -12.72 -38.11 10.12
N SER A 79 -13.39 -38.55 9.05
CA SER A 79 -14.36 -39.64 9.17
C SER A 79 -13.56 -40.91 9.51
N GLU A 80 -13.97 -41.66 10.53
CA GLU A 80 -13.19 -42.77 11.14
C GLU A 80 -12.75 -43.89 10.17
N ASN A 81 -13.24 -43.89 8.92
CA ASN A 81 -12.86 -44.84 7.85
C ASN A 81 -11.92 -44.27 6.77
N SER A 82 -11.38 -43.06 6.93
CA SER A 82 -10.67 -42.29 5.87
C SER A 82 -9.15 -42.21 6.04
N LYS A 83 -8.48 -43.27 6.51
CA LYS A 83 -7.04 -43.37 6.25
C LYS A 83 -6.87 -43.62 4.74
N LEU A 84 -5.94 -42.91 4.09
CA LEU A 84 -5.55 -43.02 2.66
C LEU A 84 -5.00 -44.43 2.27
N LEU A 85 -5.42 -45.49 2.96
CA LEU A 85 -4.90 -46.85 2.90
C LEU A 85 -5.66 -47.74 1.90
N SER A 86 -6.80 -47.29 1.37
CA SER A 86 -7.54 -48.02 0.34
C SER A 86 -7.15 -47.53 -1.07
N PHE A 87 -6.14 -48.17 -1.66
CA PHE A 87 -5.84 -48.04 -3.08
C PHE A 87 -6.68 -49.08 -3.85
N GLY A 88 -7.87 -48.69 -4.31
CA GLY A 88 -8.73 -49.54 -5.13
C GLY A 88 -9.87 -48.77 -5.78
N SER A 89 -9.84 -48.67 -7.12
CA SER A 89 -10.89 -48.35 -8.12
C SER A 89 -11.82 -47.13 -7.93
N ASN A 90 -12.00 -46.59 -6.73
CA ASN A 90 -12.80 -45.42 -6.46
C ASN A 90 -11.84 -44.29 -6.10
N HIS A 91 -11.88 -43.19 -6.84
CA HIS A 91 -11.08 -41.97 -6.66
C HIS A 91 -11.30 -41.25 -5.29
N HIS A 92 -11.54 -41.99 -4.22
CA HIS A 92 -11.86 -41.52 -2.87
C HIS A 92 -10.77 -40.62 -2.29
N TYR A 93 -9.49 -40.86 -2.61
CA TYR A 93 -8.39 -39.97 -2.21
C TYR A 93 -8.55 -38.55 -2.78
N LEU A 94 -9.14 -38.38 -3.98
CA LEU A 94 -9.42 -37.06 -4.55
C LEU A 94 -10.47 -36.33 -3.72
N GLU A 95 -11.49 -37.05 -3.27
CA GLU A 95 -12.56 -36.52 -2.44
C GLU A 95 -12.04 -36.13 -1.05
N CYS A 96 -11.22 -36.97 -0.42
CA CYS A 96 -10.56 -36.64 0.85
C CYS A 96 -9.69 -35.37 0.74
N VAL A 97 -8.88 -35.25 -0.31
CA VAL A 97 -8.05 -34.05 -0.55
C VAL A 97 -8.92 -32.81 -0.79
N LYS A 98 -10.03 -32.96 -1.51
CA LYS A 98 -10.97 -31.87 -1.76
C LYS A 98 -11.63 -31.39 -0.47
N VAL A 99 -12.13 -32.30 0.36
CA VAL A 99 -12.75 -31.97 1.67
C VAL A 99 -11.73 -31.29 2.58
N ALA A 100 -10.50 -31.82 2.65
CA ALA A 100 -9.43 -31.22 3.44
C ALA A 100 -9.06 -29.81 2.96
N TYR A 101 -9.01 -29.60 1.64
CA TYR A 101 -8.77 -28.28 1.06
C TYR A 101 -9.89 -27.29 1.40
N GLU A 102 -11.16 -27.68 1.20
CA GLU A 102 -12.32 -26.83 1.48
C GLU A 102 -12.36 -26.43 2.96
N PHE A 103 -12.12 -27.38 3.87
CA PHE A 103 -12.00 -27.11 5.30
C PHE A 103 -10.85 -26.14 5.61
N ALA A 104 -9.62 -26.44 5.16
CA ALA A 104 -8.45 -25.62 5.48
C ALA A 104 -8.56 -24.19 4.91
N SER A 105 -9.11 -24.06 3.70
CA SER A 105 -9.32 -22.76 3.05
C SER A 105 -10.38 -21.92 3.78
N GLY A 106 -11.50 -22.53 4.16
CA GLY A 106 -12.58 -21.85 4.90
C GLY A 106 -12.15 -21.44 6.30
N GLU A 107 -11.51 -22.33 7.04
CA GLU A 107 -11.06 -22.05 8.42
C GLU A 107 -9.98 -20.98 8.47
N LEU A 108 -8.96 -21.04 7.61
CA LEU A 108 -7.93 -20.00 7.59
C LEU A 108 -8.51 -18.65 7.15
N LEU A 109 -9.43 -18.64 6.18
CA LEU A 109 -10.11 -17.41 5.75
C LEU A 109 -10.92 -16.80 6.89
N ASN A 110 -11.69 -17.62 7.62
CA ASN A 110 -12.46 -17.18 8.78
C ASN A 110 -11.54 -16.67 9.89
N LEU A 111 -10.42 -17.34 10.13
CA LEU A 111 -9.41 -16.90 11.11
C LEU A 111 -8.89 -15.49 10.76
N ILE A 112 -8.49 -15.26 9.51
CA ILE A 112 -7.96 -13.96 9.06
C ILE A 112 -9.04 -12.87 9.05
N LYS A 113 -10.26 -13.18 8.61
CA LYS A 113 -11.36 -12.22 8.52
C LYS A 113 -11.90 -11.83 9.90
N GLU A 114 -12.18 -12.80 10.76
CA GLU A 114 -12.89 -12.58 12.03
C GLU A 114 -11.92 -12.32 13.18
N ARG A 115 -10.92 -13.18 13.40
CA ARG A 115 -10.01 -13.05 14.56
C ARG A 115 -9.00 -11.92 14.40
N TYR A 116 -8.46 -11.75 13.20
CA TYR A 116 -7.45 -10.73 12.91
C TYR A 116 -8.02 -9.46 12.26
N ASP A 117 -9.33 -9.40 12.04
CA ASP A 117 -10.05 -8.24 11.45
C ASP A 117 -9.35 -7.63 10.24
N LEU A 118 -9.09 -8.45 9.21
CA LEU A 118 -8.48 -8.00 7.96
C LEU A 118 -9.25 -6.81 7.36
N MET A 119 -10.59 -6.82 7.45
CA MET A 119 -11.43 -5.77 6.88
C MET A 119 -11.29 -4.44 7.64
N GLY A 120 -11.18 -4.46 8.97
CA GLY A 120 -10.86 -3.29 9.78
C GLY A 120 -9.51 -2.72 9.41
N LYS A 121 -8.46 -3.56 9.30
CA LYS A 121 -7.11 -3.10 8.91
C LYS A 121 -7.06 -2.51 7.51
N LEU A 122 -7.72 -3.13 6.52
CA LEU A 122 -7.85 -2.56 5.18
C LEU A 122 -8.58 -1.21 5.23
N ARG A 123 -9.62 -1.07 6.05
CA ARG A 123 -10.36 0.19 6.22
C ARG A 123 -9.49 1.28 6.81
N SER A 124 -8.66 0.98 7.82
CA SER A 124 -7.68 1.93 8.36
C SER A 124 -6.63 2.33 7.31
N ILE A 125 -6.14 1.38 6.49
CA ILE A 125 -5.25 1.69 5.37
C ILE A 125 -5.93 2.66 4.38
N LYS A 126 -7.21 2.44 4.05
CA LYS A 126 -7.97 3.40 3.23
C LYS A 126 -8.06 4.78 3.88
N ARG A 127 -8.40 4.86 5.18
CA ARG A 127 -8.51 6.12 5.92
C ARG A 127 -7.24 6.96 5.82
N TYR A 128 -6.08 6.34 6.08
CA TYR A 128 -4.81 7.06 6.21
C TYR A 128 -4.00 7.15 4.91
N LEU A 129 -3.85 6.07 4.15
CA LEU A 129 -3.02 6.06 2.94
C LEU A 129 -3.77 6.50 1.68
N LEU A 130 -5.10 6.30 1.63
CA LEU A 130 -5.93 6.76 0.50
C LEU A 130 -6.67 8.08 0.78
N LEU A 131 -6.45 8.69 1.95
CA LEU A 131 -7.02 9.97 2.38
C LEU A 131 -8.56 10.05 2.42
N ASP A 132 -9.22 8.94 2.75
CA ASP A 132 -10.68 8.96 3.00
C ASP A 132 -11.03 9.83 4.23
N GLN A 133 -10.15 9.85 5.24
CA GLN A 133 -10.21 10.80 6.36
C GLN A 133 -8.96 11.69 6.34
N GLY A 134 -9.08 12.90 5.79
CA GLY A 134 -7.94 13.80 5.54
C GLY A 134 -7.70 14.89 6.60
N ASP A 135 -8.51 14.96 7.66
CA ASP A 135 -8.41 16.00 8.71
C ASP A 135 -7.07 15.93 9.47
N PHE A 136 -6.63 14.72 9.83
CA PHE A 136 -5.33 14.49 10.45
C PHE A 136 -4.18 15.00 9.56
N LEU A 137 -4.29 14.81 8.24
CA LEU A 137 -3.23 15.17 7.30
C LEU A 137 -3.10 16.69 7.19
N VAL A 138 -4.23 17.40 7.17
CA VAL A 138 -4.24 18.86 7.17
C VAL A 138 -3.52 19.36 8.42
N HIS A 139 -3.94 18.90 9.59
CA HIS A 139 -3.33 19.30 10.86
C HIS A 139 -1.84 18.95 10.94
N PHE A 140 -1.46 17.74 10.49
CA PHE A 140 -0.06 17.34 10.39
C PHE A 140 0.75 18.30 9.51
N MET A 141 0.24 18.69 8.34
CA MET A 141 0.91 19.63 7.45
C MET A 141 1.08 21.04 8.07
N ASP A 142 0.25 21.44 9.04
CA ASP A 142 0.42 22.69 9.80
C ASP A 142 1.63 22.60 10.71
N ILE A 143 1.62 21.59 11.59
CA ILE A 143 2.58 21.45 12.68
C ILE A 143 3.95 20.96 12.20
N ALA A 144 3.99 20.17 11.12
CA ALA A 144 5.21 19.66 10.53
C ALA A 144 5.80 20.56 9.44
N ARG A 145 5.20 21.74 9.18
CA ARG A 145 5.63 22.65 8.12
C ARG A 145 7.12 22.98 8.17
N GLU A 146 7.64 23.33 9.35
CA GLU A 146 9.05 23.69 9.51
C GLU A 146 9.97 22.52 9.22
N GLU A 147 9.60 21.32 9.67
CA GLU A 147 10.40 20.11 9.47
C GLU A 147 10.36 19.64 8.01
N LEU A 148 9.20 19.71 7.34
CA LEU A 148 9.02 19.30 5.95
C LEU A 148 9.72 20.24 4.95
N MET A 149 10.03 21.47 5.35
CA MET A 149 10.74 22.45 4.50
C MET A 149 12.27 22.32 4.60
N LYS A 150 12.79 21.55 5.55
CA LYS A 150 14.21 21.25 5.67
C LYS A 150 14.71 20.35 4.54
N GLN A 151 16.03 20.33 4.36
CA GLN A 151 16.69 19.38 3.47
C GLN A 151 16.75 17.99 4.10
N LEU A 152 16.89 16.96 3.26
CA LEU A 152 16.95 15.55 3.65
C LEU A 152 17.88 15.23 4.84
N ASP A 153 19.04 15.89 4.91
CA ASP A 153 20.06 15.62 5.94
C ASP A 153 19.71 16.20 7.31
N GLU A 154 18.80 17.19 7.37
CA GLU A 154 18.44 17.92 8.59
C GLU A 154 17.11 17.43 9.20
N ILE A 155 16.43 16.49 8.54
CA ILE A 155 15.12 15.98 8.95
C ILE A 155 15.29 14.88 9.97
N THR A 156 14.67 15.06 11.14
CA THR A 156 14.59 14.00 12.15
C THR A 156 13.31 13.19 11.99
N VAL A 157 13.42 11.91 11.61
CA VAL A 157 12.27 11.00 11.44
C VAL A 157 11.47 10.87 12.74
N GLU A 158 12.14 10.81 13.89
CA GLU A 158 11.49 10.73 15.21
C GLU A 158 10.63 11.96 15.51
N LYS A 159 11.07 13.15 15.08
CA LYS A 159 10.30 14.39 15.22
C LYS A 159 9.09 14.38 14.29
N LEU A 160 9.22 13.88 13.06
CA LEU A 160 8.07 13.73 12.16
C LEU A 160 7.06 12.69 12.71
N GLN A 161 7.54 11.60 13.30
CA GLN A 161 6.68 10.61 13.95
C GLN A 161 5.93 11.22 15.13
N SER A 162 6.60 11.96 16.02
CA SER A 162 5.92 12.58 17.16
C SER A 162 4.90 13.63 16.74
N LEU A 163 5.17 14.41 15.69
CA LEU A 163 4.20 15.33 15.11
C LEU A 163 3.02 14.59 14.46
N LEU A 164 3.27 13.47 13.78
CA LEU A 164 2.21 12.62 13.24
C LEU A 164 1.32 12.06 14.36
N ASP A 165 1.91 11.58 15.45
CA ASP A 165 1.18 11.04 16.59
C ASP A 165 0.31 12.11 17.27
N ILE A 166 0.82 13.33 17.39
CA ILE A 166 0.03 14.49 17.86
C ILE A 166 -1.16 14.71 16.93
N ALA A 167 -0.94 14.70 15.62
CA ALA A 167 -2.01 14.94 14.65
C ALA A 167 -3.09 13.84 14.64
N LEU A 168 -2.69 12.57 14.81
CA LEU A 168 -3.63 11.45 14.89
C LEU A 168 -4.47 11.51 16.17
N ARG A 169 -3.86 11.87 17.31
CA ARG A 169 -4.54 11.93 18.61
C ARG A 169 -5.46 13.13 18.77
N SER A 170 -5.22 14.23 18.04
CA SER A 170 -6.02 15.46 18.13
C SER A 170 -7.20 15.53 17.16
N THR A 171 -7.35 14.55 16.27
CA THR A 171 -8.35 14.55 15.20
C THR A 171 -9.31 13.36 15.29
N ALA A 172 -10.24 13.22 14.35
CA ALA A 172 -11.19 12.10 14.34
C ALA A 172 -10.50 10.73 14.18
N ALA A 173 -9.24 10.71 13.75
CA ALA A 173 -8.38 9.53 13.67
C ALA A 173 -8.20 8.82 15.02
N ALA A 174 -8.30 9.54 16.15
CA ALA A 174 -8.16 8.97 17.50
C ALA A 174 -9.24 7.91 17.82
N ALA A 175 -10.38 7.94 17.12
CA ALA A 175 -11.45 6.97 17.29
C ALA A 175 -11.13 5.59 16.68
N ASP A 176 -10.13 5.49 15.80
CA ASP A 176 -9.73 4.23 15.18
C ASP A 176 -8.68 3.52 16.07
N PRO A 177 -8.94 2.30 16.59
CA PRO A 177 -7.97 1.56 17.39
C PRO A 177 -6.64 1.28 16.67
N CYS A 178 -6.64 1.31 15.33
CA CYS A 178 -5.51 0.94 14.50
C CYS A 178 -4.68 2.15 14.02
N HIS A 179 -4.91 3.34 14.57
CA HIS A 179 -4.14 4.54 14.22
C HIS A 179 -2.66 4.45 14.65
N GLU A 180 -2.36 3.71 15.72
CA GLU A 180 -0.99 3.56 16.27
C GLU A 180 -0.06 2.72 15.37
N ASP A 181 -0.62 1.98 14.41
CA ASP A 181 0.18 1.22 13.43
C ASP A 181 0.74 2.12 12.31
N LEU A 182 0.33 3.39 12.25
CA LEU A 182 0.81 4.33 11.25
C LEU A 182 2.21 4.86 11.61
N THR A 183 3.13 4.76 10.67
CA THR A 183 4.53 5.16 10.86
C THR A 183 4.97 6.12 9.78
N CYS A 184 5.86 7.04 10.12
CA CYS A 184 6.48 7.96 9.20
C CYS A 184 7.74 7.34 8.58
N SER A 185 7.87 7.42 7.27
CA SER A 185 9.10 7.06 6.55
C SER A 185 9.58 8.22 5.67
N VAL A 186 10.88 8.51 5.72
CA VAL A 186 11.54 9.47 4.84
C VAL A 186 12.27 8.68 3.75
N GLU A 187 11.80 8.82 2.52
CA GLU A 187 12.35 8.09 1.38
C GLU A 187 13.42 8.91 0.68
N ARG A 188 14.65 8.41 0.64
CA ARG A 188 15.78 9.06 -0.04
C ARG A 188 15.63 9.17 -1.56
N SER A 189 14.62 8.50 -2.14
CA SER A 189 14.31 8.52 -3.57
C SER A 189 13.00 9.26 -3.84
N SER A 190 13.00 10.18 -4.81
CA SER A 190 11.76 10.76 -5.32
C SER A 190 10.82 9.69 -5.88
N LEU A 191 9.53 9.98 -5.90
CA LEU A 191 8.51 9.10 -6.50
C LEU A 191 8.90 8.66 -7.91
N LEU A 192 9.39 9.61 -8.71
CA LEU A 192 9.80 9.40 -10.10
C LEU A 192 10.94 8.39 -10.22
N LYS A 193 12.00 8.54 -9.40
CA LYS A 193 13.12 7.58 -9.37
C LYS A 193 12.65 6.19 -8.99
N ARG A 194 11.78 6.06 -7.98
CA ARG A 194 11.25 4.77 -7.55
C ARG A 194 10.35 4.09 -8.60
N MET A 195 9.55 4.86 -9.33
CA MET A 195 8.72 4.33 -10.41
C MET A 195 9.56 3.85 -11.60
N ALA A 196 10.67 4.54 -11.92
CA ALA A 196 11.62 4.09 -12.94
C ALA A 196 12.26 2.75 -12.56
N THR A 197 12.67 2.59 -11.30
CA THR A 197 13.25 1.33 -10.80
C THR A 197 12.24 0.17 -10.82
N LEU A 198 10.98 0.40 -10.43
CA LEU A 198 9.95 -0.65 -10.44
C LEU A 198 9.54 -1.11 -11.85
N LYS A 199 9.71 -0.27 -12.87
CA LYS A 199 9.41 -0.64 -14.27
C LYS A 199 10.53 -1.43 -14.95
N GLY A 200 11.64 -1.72 -14.26
CA GLY A 200 12.79 -2.40 -14.88
C GLY A 200 13.39 -1.63 -16.06
N VAL A 201 13.13 -0.32 -16.14
CA VAL A 201 13.84 0.54 -17.07
C VAL A 201 15.19 0.80 -16.44
N GLU A 202 16.14 -0.07 -16.76
CA GLU A 202 17.52 0.36 -16.91
C GLU A 202 17.47 1.59 -17.82
N ILE A 203 17.50 2.78 -17.21
CA ILE A 203 18.07 3.92 -17.89
C ILE A 203 19.47 3.44 -18.18
N LYS A 204 19.71 3.03 -19.43
CA LYS A 204 21.05 2.82 -19.94
C LYS A 204 21.82 4.05 -19.53
N THR A 205 22.68 3.89 -18.54
CA THR A 205 23.85 4.72 -18.37
C THR A 205 24.69 4.46 -19.62
N SER A 206 24.30 5.08 -20.73
CA SER A 206 25.27 5.47 -21.73
C SER A 206 26.11 6.53 -21.04
N SER A 207 27.26 6.09 -20.55
CA SER A 207 28.47 6.90 -20.52
C SER A 207 28.47 7.88 -21.69
N ASP A 208 28.73 9.15 -21.38
CA ASP A 208 28.93 10.29 -22.28
C ASP A 208 27.69 11.14 -22.62
N SER A 209 27.19 11.86 -21.60
CA SER A 209 26.90 13.29 -21.77
C SER A 209 26.90 13.97 -20.40
N VAL A 210 27.94 14.76 -20.15
CA VAL A 210 28.01 15.76 -19.10
C VAL A 210 26.90 16.77 -19.37
N ASP A 211 25.76 16.65 -18.69
CA ASP A 211 24.74 17.69 -18.71
C ASP A 211 24.06 17.80 -17.32
N LEU A 212 24.64 18.69 -16.51
CA LEU A 212 23.97 19.52 -15.50
C LEU A 212 22.87 18.84 -14.66
N GLU A 213 23.24 17.92 -13.77
CA GLU A 213 22.42 17.63 -12.59
C GLU A 213 22.45 18.85 -11.65
N GLN A 214 21.56 19.81 -11.88
CA GLN A 214 21.19 20.74 -10.82
C GLN A 214 20.68 19.89 -9.64
N PRO A 215 21.21 20.04 -8.42
CA PRO A 215 20.64 19.39 -7.26
C PRO A 215 19.28 20.05 -7.03
N VAL A 216 18.21 19.45 -7.54
CA VAL A 216 16.87 19.80 -7.08
C VAL A 216 16.94 19.54 -5.58
N SER A 217 16.88 20.60 -4.78
CA SER A 217 16.91 20.53 -3.33
C SER A 217 15.69 19.75 -2.87
N ILE A 218 15.81 18.42 -2.76
CA ILE A 218 14.71 17.54 -2.41
C ILE A 218 14.37 17.83 -0.96
N THR A 219 13.27 18.58 -0.77
CA THR A 219 12.77 18.95 0.55
C THR A 219 12.08 17.76 1.22
N GLY A 220 11.94 17.82 2.54
CA GLY A 220 11.19 16.84 3.33
C GLY A 220 9.81 16.52 2.75
N LEU A 221 9.14 17.53 2.19
CA LEU A 221 7.86 17.38 1.51
C LEU A 221 7.86 16.34 0.37
N GLU A 222 8.92 16.29 -0.43
CA GLU A 222 9.06 15.31 -1.53
C GLU A 222 9.37 13.92 -1.05
N THR A 223 9.97 13.80 0.14
CA THR A 223 10.50 12.53 0.65
C THR A 223 9.59 11.89 1.69
N PHE A 224 8.67 12.67 2.25
CA PHE A 224 7.71 12.22 3.25
C PHE A 224 6.78 11.14 2.67
N SER A 225 6.59 10.08 3.44
CA SER A 225 5.69 8.99 3.15
C SER A 225 5.14 8.40 4.44
N LEU A 226 3.92 7.88 4.38
CA LEU A 226 3.33 7.10 5.47
C LEU A 226 3.51 5.61 5.19
N SER A 227 3.87 4.86 6.21
CA SER A 227 3.95 3.41 6.21
C SER A 227 2.95 2.86 7.24
N TYR A 228 2.52 1.62 7.05
CA TYR A 228 1.58 0.96 7.93
C TYR A 228 2.17 -0.35 8.46
N LYS A 229 2.27 -0.48 9.78
CA LYS A 229 2.83 -1.67 10.43
C LYS A 229 1.80 -2.79 10.42
N VAL A 230 2.09 -3.84 9.67
CA VAL A 230 1.23 -5.03 9.60
C VAL A 230 1.91 -6.17 10.34
N GLN A 231 1.22 -6.72 11.33
CA GLN A 231 1.68 -7.91 12.05
C GLN A 231 1.27 -9.18 11.30
N TRP A 232 2.05 -10.23 11.51
CA TRP A 232 1.68 -11.57 11.09
C TRP A 232 0.38 -12.01 11.81
N PRO A 233 -0.58 -12.70 11.14
CA PRO A 233 -0.54 -13.29 9.80
C PRO A 233 -1.05 -12.38 8.67
N LEU A 234 -1.52 -11.17 8.98
CA LEU A 234 -2.07 -10.24 7.98
C LEU A 234 -1.06 -9.82 6.92
N SER A 235 0.24 -9.88 7.24
CA SER A 235 1.35 -9.62 6.33
C SER A 235 1.39 -10.57 5.12
N ILE A 236 0.68 -11.70 5.17
CA ILE A 236 0.49 -12.60 4.02
C ILE A 236 -0.37 -11.93 2.95
N VAL A 237 -1.44 -11.24 3.36
CA VAL A 237 -2.34 -10.51 2.47
C VAL A 237 -1.77 -9.12 2.16
N ILE A 238 -1.46 -8.35 3.20
CA ILE A 238 -0.91 -7.01 3.07
C ILE A 238 0.61 -7.11 3.05
N SER A 239 1.13 -7.56 1.92
CA SER A 239 2.56 -7.73 1.69
C SER A 239 3.31 -6.38 1.63
N ARG A 240 4.64 -6.43 1.78
CA ARG A 240 5.50 -5.25 1.57
C ARG A 240 5.31 -4.65 0.18
N LYS A 241 5.18 -5.49 -0.86
CA LYS A 241 4.82 -5.04 -2.22
C LYS A 241 3.53 -4.23 -2.21
N ALA A 242 2.46 -4.74 -1.60
CA ALA A 242 1.19 -4.03 -1.53
C ALA A 242 1.31 -2.68 -0.79
N LEU A 243 2.03 -2.63 0.33
CA LEU A 243 2.29 -1.39 1.07
C LEU A 243 3.06 -0.37 0.23
N THR A 244 4.04 -0.79 -0.58
CA THR A 244 4.74 0.15 -1.48
C THR A 244 3.82 0.74 -2.54
N LYS A 245 2.84 -0.03 -3.04
CA LYS A 245 1.82 0.49 -3.98
C LYS A 245 0.94 1.55 -3.29
N TYR A 246 0.49 1.28 -2.05
CA TYR A 246 -0.25 2.28 -1.26
C TYR A 246 0.56 3.54 -0.99
N GLN A 247 1.84 3.40 -0.64
CA GLN A 247 2.75 4.53 -0.43
C GLN A 247 2.89 5.42 -1.65
N MET A 248 2.94 4.82 -2.85
CA MET A 248 3.01 5.60 -4.09
C MET A 248 1.76 6.45 -4.32
N VAL A 249 0.57 5.86 -4.11
CA VAL A 249 -0.70 6.58 -4.19
C VAL A 249 -0.76 7.67 -3.12
N PHE A 250 -0.39 7.35 -1.88
CA PHE A 250 -0.37 8.30 -0.77
C PHE A 250 0.52 9.52 -1.08
N ARG A 251 1.76 9.30 -1.54
CA ARG A 251 2.69 10.40 -1.84
C ARG A 251 2.12 11.33 -2.92
N LEU A 252 1.48 10.78 -3.97
CA LEU A 252 0.79 11.61 -4.97
C LEU A 252 -0.31 12.46 -4.34
N LEU A 253 -1.21 11.85 -3.57
CA LEU A 253 -2.31 12.55 -2.92
C LEU A 253 -1.81 13.62 -1.94
N PHE A 254 -0.77 13.30 -1.17
CA PHE A 254 -0.11 14.22 -0.24
C PHE A 254 0.42 15.45 -0.96
N HIS A 255 1.09 15.26 -2.10
CA HIS A 255 1.59 16.36 -2.92
C HIS A 255 0.46 17.23 -3.48
N CYS A 256 -0.58 16.63 -4.05
CA CYS A 256 -1.73 17.37 -4.56
C CYS A 256 -2.40 18.20 -3.45
N LYS A 257 -2.57 17.61 -2.26
CA LYS A 257 -3.12 18.29 -1.07
C LYS A 257 -2.23 19.43 -0.59
N HIS A 258 -0.91 19.25 -0.62
CA HIS A 258 0.01 20.33 -0.28
C HIS A 258 -0.09 21.50 -1.26
N VAL A 259 -0.09 21.24 -2.57
CA VAL A 259 -0.20 22.27 -3.61
C VAL A 259 -1.54 23.01 -3.51
N GLU A 260 -2.65 22.29 -3.37
CA GLU A 260 -3.98 22.86 -3.12
C GLU A 260 -3.94 23.86 -1.97
N ARG A 261 -3.33 23.46 -0.85
CA ARG A 261 -3.27 24.28 0.35
C ARG A 261 -2.44 25.55 0.17
N GLN A 262 -1.28 25.44 -0.49
CA GLN A 262 -0.43 26.60 -0.75
C GLN A 262 -1.14 27.61 -1.66
N LEU A 263 -1.85 27.12 -2.67
CA LEU A 263 -2.66 27.95 -3.56
C LEU A 263 -3.85 28.59 -2.83
N CYS A 264 -4.51 27.87 -1.91
CA CYS A 264 -5.57 28.43 -1.06
C CYS A 264 -5.04 29.56 -0.19
N GLY A 265 -3.84 29.41 0.38
CA GLY A 265 -3.18 30.48 1.14
C GLY A 265 -2.87 31.71 0.29
N ALA A 266 -2.34 31.53 -0.93
CA ALA A 266 -2.08 32.63 -1.86
C ALA A 266 -3.39 33.35 -2.26
N TRP A 267 -4.45 32.57 -2.52
CA TRP A 267 -5.77 33.12 -2.83
C TRP A 267 -6.35 33.96 -1.69
N GLN A 268 -6.20 33.52 -0.43
CA GLN A 268 -6.63 34.29 0.75
C GLN A 268 -5.94 35.65 0.81
N VAL A 269 -4.63 35.71 0.56
CA VAL A 269 -3.88 36.99 0.50
C VAL A 269 -4.43 37.89 -0.60
N HIS A 270 -4.71 37.33 -1.78
CA HIS A 270 -5.26 38.08 -2.91
C HIS A 270 -6.66 38.63 -2.63
N GLN A 271 -7.52 37.87 -1.94
CA GLN A 271 -8.84 38.37 -1.52
C GLN A 271 -8.73 39.42 -0.40
N GLY A 272 -7.80 39.24 0.54
CA GLY A 272 -7.53 40.24 1.58
C GLY A 272 -7.11 41.58 0.99
N ALA A 273 -6.17 41.59 0.05
CA ALA A 273 -5.73 42.80 -0.64
C ALA A 273 -6.86 43.50 -1.43
N ARG A 274 -7.83 42.74 -1.96
CA ARG A 274 -9.02 43.30 -2.61
C ARG A 274 -9.97 43.97 -1.63
N ALA A 275 -10.12 43.43 -0.42
CA ALA A 275 -10.99 44.01 0.60
C ALA A 275 -10.51 45.39 1.08
N PHE A 276 -9.19 45.65 1.10
CA PHE A 276 -8.63 46.95 1.45
C PHE A 276 -8.76 48.01 0.35
N ASN A 277 -8.98 47.59 -0.91
CA ASN A 277 -9.04 48.49 -2.05
C ASN A 277 -10.48 48.74 -2.51
N ALA A 278 -11.19 49.63 -1.81
CA ALA A 278 -12.58 50.03 -2.12
C ALA A 278 -12.75 50.70 -3.51
N SER A 279 -11.67 51.07 -4.19
CA SER A 279 -11.67 51.79 -5.49
C SER A 279 -11.56 50.89 -6.73
N GLY A 280 -11.77 49.58 -6.61
CA GLY A 280 -11.91 48.70 -7.78
C GLY A 280 -10.61 48.43 -8.54
N THR A 281 -9.58 47.93 -7.86
CA THR A 281 -8.37 47.45 -8.56
C THR A 281 -8.69 46.30 -9.50
N ALA A 282 -8.17 46.38 -10.74
CA ALA A 282 -8.29 45.32 -11.74
C ALA A 282 -7.77 43.97 -11.19
N ILE A 283 -8.48 42.89 -11.52
CA ILE A 283 -8.08 41.51 -11.19
C ILE A 283 -6.65 41.29 -11.69
N SER A 284 -5.69 41.09 -10.77
CA SER A 284 -4.32 40.82 -11.15
C SER A 284 -4.25 39.52 -11.96
N ARG A 285 -3.37 39.47 -12.96
CA ARG A 285 -3.11 38.24 -13.73
C ARG A 285 -2.70 37.08 -12.83
N SER A 286 -1.98 37.36 -11.73
CA SER A 286 -1.65 36.36 -10.70
C SER A 286 -2.90 35.76 -10.06
N SER A 287 -3.88 36.58 -9.67
CA SER A 287 -5.11 36.07 -9.04
C SER A 287 -5.95 35.20 -9.98
N LEU A 288 -5.97 35.49 -11.29
CA LEU A 288 -6.64 34.66 -12.29
C LEU A 288 -5.91 33.32 -12.50
N LEU A 289 -4.57 33.35 -12.52
CA LEU A 289 -3.75 32.15 -12.61
C LEU A 289 -3.93 31.26 -11.37
N CYS A 290 -3.89 31.85 -10.15
CA CYS A 290 -4.15 31.15 -8.90
C CYS A 290 -5.50 30.43 -8.92
N ARG A 291 -6.56 31.12 -9.36
CA ARG A 291 -7.91 30.55 -9.47
C ARG A 291 -7.94 29.38 -10.45
N SER A 292 -7.25 29.49 -11.57
CA SER A 292 -7.21 28.45 -12.60
C SER A 292 -6.45 27.21 -12.10
N MET A 293 -5.31 27.41 -11.45
CA MET A 293 -4.54 26.34 -10.81
C MET A 293 -5.32 25.67 -9.67
N LEU A 294 -6.03 26.45 -8.84
CA LEU A 294 -6.91 25.91 -7.80
C LEU A 294 -8.03 25.05 -8.38
N LYS A 295 -8.70 25.53 -9.43
CA LYS A 295 -9.74 24.75 -10.11
C LYS A 295 -9.17 23.44 -10.63
N PHE A 296 -8.01 23.49 -11.28
CA PHE A 296 -7.34 22.31 -11.81
C PHE A 296 -6.98 21.29 -10.72
N ILE A 297 -6.31 21.72 -9.64
CA ILE A 297 -5.88 20.78 -8.59
C ILE A 297 -7.07 20.19 -7.84
N ASN A 298 -8.14 20.96 -7.62
CA ASN A 298 -9.37 20.45 -7.02
C ASN A 298 -10.07 19.42 -7.92
N SER A 299 -10.13 19.69 -9.23
CA SER A 299 -10.66 18.72 -10.20
C SER A 299 -9.81 17.44 -10.26
N LEU A 300 -8.48 17.56 -10.19
CA LEU A 300 -7.57 16.41 -10.16
C LEU A 300 -7.74 15.59 -8.87
N LEU A 301 -7.78 16.25 -7.71
CA LEU A 301 -8.04 15.58 -6.44
C LEU A 301 -9.39 14.86 -6.45
N HIS A 302 -10.43 15.50 -6.97
CA HIS A 302 -11.75 14.90 -7.09
C HIS A 302 -11.75 13.66 -7.99
N TYR A 303 -11.07 13.72 -9.14
CA TYR A 303 -10.87 12.56 -10.01
C TYR A 303 -10.15 11.42 -9.28
N LEU A 304 -9.02 11.72 -8.62
CA LEU A 304 -8.25 10.70 -7.91
C LEU A 304 -9.06 10.03 -6.80
N THR A 305 -9.79 10.78 -5.99
CA THR A 305 -10.53 10.21 -4.85
C THR A 305 -11.85 9.57 -5.26
N PHE A 306 -12.71 10.27 -6.02
CA PHE A 306 -14.09 9.84 -6.28
C PHE A 306 -14.26 9.02 -7.55
N GLU A 307 -13.45 9.24 -8.58
CA GLU A 307 -13.57 8.49 -9.85
C GLU A 307 -12.66 7.26 -9.87
N VAL A 308 -11.49 7.33 -9.23
CA VAL A 308 -10.51 6.23 -9.23
C VAL A 308 -10.54 5.42 -7.94
N LEU A 309 -10.27 6.03 -6.79
CA LEU A 309 -10.05 5.26 -5.56
C LEU A 309 -11.35 4.68 -4.99
N GLU A 310 -12.42 5.48 -4.87
CA GLU A 310 -13.67 5.03 -4.25
C GLU A 310 -14.37 3.90 -5.02
N PRO A 311 -14.55 3.97 -6.36
CA PRO A 311 -15.24 2.91 -7.10
C PRO A 311 -14.45 1.61 -7.09
N ASN A 312 -13.12 1.69 -7.24
CA ASN A 312 -12.25 0.51 -7.19
C ASN A 312 -12.23 -0.13 -5.80
N TRP A 313 -12.28 0.68 -4.74
CA TRP A 313 -12.41 0.17 -3.38
C TRP A 313 -13.72 -0.60 -3.19
N HIS A 314 -14.84 -0.05 -3.67
CA HIS A 314 -16.15 -0.70 -3.57
C HIS A 314 -16.18 -2.04 -4.31
N VAL A 315 -15.60 -2.10 -5.52
CA VAL A 315 -15.46 -3.36 -6.28
C VAL A 315 -14.63 -4.39 -5.52
N MET A 316 -13.50 -3.98 -4.93
CA MET A 316 -12.68 -4.86 -4.11
C MET A 316 -13.43 -5.35 -2.88
N HIS A 317 -14.08 -4.44 -2.14
CA HIS A 317 -14.83 -4.76 -0.92
C HIS A 317 -15.90 -5.82 -1.17
N ASN A 318 -16.69 -5.67 -2.24
CA ASN A 318 -17.72 -6.65 -2.60
C ASN A 318 -17.13 -8.01 -2.99
N ARG A 319 -16.01 -8.03 -3.73
CA ARG A 319 -15.32 -9.28 -4.10
C ARG A 319 -14.71 -9.99 -2.89
N LEU A 320 -14.18 -9.25 -1.93
CA LEU A 320 -13.63 -9.81 -0.69
C LEU A 320 -14.69 -10.49 0.18
N GLN A 321 -15.94 -10.00 0.16
CA GLN A 321 -17.05 -10.66 0.84
C GLN A 321 -17.37 -12.04 0.23
N THR A 322 -17.29 -12.16 -1.09
CA THR A 322 -17.59 -13.41 -1.82
C THR A 322 -16.42 -14.40 -1.93
N ALA A 323 -15.22 -13.99 -1.54
CA ALA A 323 -14.01 -14.81 -1.64
C ALA A 323 -14.11 -16.06 -0.75
N LYS A 324 -13.70 -17.21 -1.29
CA LYS A 324 -13.71 -18.53 -0.65
C LYS A 324 -12.35 -18.98 -0.14
N SER A 325 -11.27 -18.32 -0.56
CA SER A 325 -9.91 -18.63 -0.14
C SER A 325 -9.09 -17.36 0.06
N ILE A 326 -7.96 -17.50 0.76
CA ILE A 326 -7.03 -16.38 0.97
C ILE A 326 -6.28 -16.02 -0.30
N ASP A 327 -6.00 -16.98 -1.17
CA ASP A 327 -5.40 -16.69 -2.47
C ASP A 327 -6.33 -15.80 -3.31
N GLU A 328 -7.65 -16.02 -3.30
CA GLU A 328 -8.62 -15.13 -3.94
C GLU A 328 -8.61 -13.73 -3.32
N VAL A 329 -8.53 -13.62 -2.00
CA VAL A 329 -8.40 -12.34 -1.28
C VAL A 329 -7.16 -11.58 -1.73
N ILE A 330 -6.00 -12.25 -1.79
CA ILE A 330 -4.73 -11.67 -2.25
C ILE A 330 -4.87 -11.20 -3.70
N GLN A 331 -5.43 -12.02 -4.58
CA GLN A 331 -5.63 -11.67 -6.00
C GLN A 331 -6.53 -10.45 -6.18
N HIS A 332 -7.65 -10.38 -5.45
CA HIS A 332 -8.55 -9.24 -5.51
C HIS A 332 -7.91 -7.95 -4.99
N HIS A 333 -7.12 -8.05 -3.92
CA HIS A 333 -6.37 -6.93 -3.35
C HIS A 333 -5.26 -6.43 -4.30
N ASP A 334 -4.48 -7.34 -4.88
CA ASP A 334 -3.44 -7.00 -5.86
C ASP A 334 -4.04 -6.35 -7.12
N PHE A 335 -5.16 -6.89 -7.62
CA PHE A 335 -5.87 -6.33 -8.77
C PHE A 335 -6.38 -4.91 -8.50
N PHE A 336 -6.92 -4.66 -7.30
CA PHE A 336 -7.34 -3.32 -6.87
C PHE A 336 -6.16 -2.35 -6.92
N LEU A 337 -5.04 -2.71 -6.29
CA LEU A 337 -3.86 -1.85 -6.23
C LEU A 337 -3.27 -1.56 -7.63
N ASP A 338 -3.16 -2.57 -8.48
CA ASP A 338 -2.64 -2.41 -9.84
C ASP A 338 -3.58 -1.57 -10.73
N LYS A 339 -4.88 -1.66 -10.49
CA LYS A 339 -5.86 -0.80 -11.16
C LYS A 339 -5.75 0.65 -10.69
N CYS A 340 -5.70 0.89 -9.38
CA CYS A 340 -5.51 2.22 -8.81
C CYS A 340 -4.21 2.88 -9.28
N LEU A 341 -3.08 2.14 -9.29
CA LEU A 341 -1.80 2.69 -9.77
C LEU A 341 -1.87 3.14 -11.24
N ARG A 342 -2.56 2.37 -12.10
CA ARG A 342 -2.74 2.71 -13.51
C ARG A 342 -3.61 3.95 -13.69
N GLU A 343 -4.74 4.00 -12.99
CA GLU A 343 -5.76 5.04 -13.14
C GLU A 343 -5.38 6.35 -12.42
N CYS A 344 -4.53 6.31 -11.37
CA CYS A 344 -4.00 7.50 -10.71
C CYS A 344 -2.95 8.27 -11.55
N LEU A 345 -2.74 7.91 -12.83
CA LEU A 345 -1.77 8.53 -13.73
C LEU A 345 -0.32 8.47 -13.24
N LEU A 346 0.00 7.59 -12.29
CA LEU A 346 1.36 7.38 -11.79
C LEU A 346 2.29 6.87 -12.90
N HIS A 347 1.76 6.35 -14.00
CA HIS A 347 2.57 5.99 -15.16
C HIS A 347 3.04 7.16 -16.03
N LEU A 348 2.57 8.38 -15.76
CA LEU A 348 2.92 9.61 -16.48
C LEU A 348 3.74 10.57 -15.58
N PRO A 349 5.03 10.25 -15.36
CA PRO A 349 5.91 11.02 -14.47
C PRO A 349 6.01 12.51 -14.83
N ASP A 350 6.01 12.82 -16.12
CA ASP A 350 6.21 14.19 -16.61
C ASP A 350 5.01 15.10 -16.32
N LEU A 351 3.79 14.55 -16.39
CA LEU A 351 2.57 15.29 -16.09
C LEU A 351 2.48 15.61 -14.59
N LEU A 352 2.85 14.65 -13.73
CA LEU A 352 2.89 14.85 -12.29
C LEU A 352 3.95 15.89 -11.90
N LYS A 353 5.15 15.77 -12.46
CA LYS A 353 6.23 16.74 -12.22
C LYS A 353 5.82 18.15 -12.66
N MET A 354 5.27 18.29 -13.85
CA MET A 354 4.83 19.59 -14.39
C MET A 354 3.77 20.25 -13.51
N VAL A 355 2.75 19.50 -13.09
CA VAL A 355 1.66 20.02 -12.24
C VAL A 355 2.19 20.44 -10.86
N MET A 356 3.06 19.62 -10.27
CA MET A 356 3.59 19.85 -8.93
C MET A 356 4.57 21.02 -8.89
N ASP A 357 5.52 21.06 -9.83
CA ASP A 357 6.53 22.10 -9.90
C ASP A 357 5.92 23.46 -10.26
N ALA A 358 4.98 23.49 -11.21
CA ALA A 358 4.33 24.73 -11.63
C ALA A 358 3.50 25.36 -10.52
N GLY A 359 2.78 24.56 -9.73
CA GLY A 359 1.98 25.05 -8.60
C GLY A 359 2.85 25.63 -7.48
N LEU A 360 3.93 24.94 -7.12
CA LEU A 360 4.85 25.40 -6.07
C LEU A 360 5.65 26.63 -6.51
N GLU A 361 6.12 26.65 -7.75
CA GLU A 361 6.89 27.77 -8.29
C GLU A 361 6.03 29.03 -8.39
N TYR A 362 4.78 28.91 -8.82
CA TYR A 362 3.82 30.00 -8.79
C TYR A 362 3.70 30.61 -7.38
N VAL A 363 3.52 29.78 -6.35
CA VAL A 363 3.39 30.28 -4.96
C VAL A 363 4.67 30.95 -4.47
N ARG A 364 5.85 30.43 -4.82
CA ARG A 364 7.13 31.06 -4.46
C ARG A 364 7.27 32.44 -5.10
N GLN A 365 6.95 32.56 -6.39
CA GLN A 365 7.03 33.81 -7.12
C GLN A 365 6.02 34.84 -6.60
N ASP A 366 4.77 34.42 -6.35
CA ASP A 366 3.74 35.29 -5.80
C ASP A 366 4.14 35.85 -4.42
N ARG A 367 4.64 34.99 -3.50
CA ARG A 367 5.15 35.46 -2.21
C ARG A 367 6.31 36.43 -2.32
N ARG A 368 7.23 36.21 -3.26
CA ARG A 368 8.35 37.13 -3.51
C ARG A 368 7.84 38.49 -4.00
N MET A 369 6.86 38.51 -4.90
CA MET A 369 6.26 39.76 -5.35
C MET A 369 5.59 40.53 -4.20
N TRP A 370 4.80 39.85 -3.35
CA TRP A 370 4.17 40.50 -2.20
C TRP A 370 5.18 41.04 -1.18
N LYS A 371 6.30 40.33 -0.95
CA LYS A 371 7.40 40.82 -0.10
C LYS A 371 8.13 42.04 -0.67
N MET A 372 8.15 42.20 -2.00
CA MET A 372 8.73 43.40 -2.63
C MET A 372 7.77 44.59 -2.61
N LEU A 373 6.47 44.34 -2.44
CA LEU A 373 5.42 45.37 -2.39
C LEU A 373 5.10 45.83 -0.96
N SER A 374 5.48 45.07 0.06
CA SER A 374 5.42 45.41 1.50
C SER A 374 6.70 46.08 1.96
#